data_AF-A0AA42CP43-F1
#
_entry.id   AF-A0AA42CP43-F1
#
_cell.length_a   1.000
_cell.length_b   1.000
_cell.length_c   1.000
_cell.angle_alpha   90.00
_cell.angle_beta   90.00
_cell.angle_gamma   90.00
#
_symmetry.space_group_name_H-M   'P 1'
#
loop_
_entity.id
_entity.type
_entity.pdbx_description
1 polymer ?
#
loop_
_entity_poly.entity_id
_entity_poly.type
_entity_poly.pdbx_seq_one_letter_code
_entity_poly.pdbx_strand_id
1 'polypeptide(L)'
;MAAASTPSLADLQQEFPFLVDAAMSFAIGEVWDRPHLAPKSRELAMFSALAALGRDGYPQLRLHVQYALNFGATPVELREIVNLTLVTAGVPKALNVAPEVRAVVGGLPRDQAAAAAETAGSRRARGEATLSSLNGGPTDISADAVLGTLAEDFPLLVNAALSFALGDVWSRAILDPVGR
;
A
#
# COMPACT_ATOMS: atom_id res chain seq x y z
N MET A 1 26.51 19.28 17.76
CA MET A 1 25.23 19.14 18.49
C MET A 1 25.03 17.66 18.79
N ALA A 2 24.80 17.29 20.05
CA ALA A 2 24.40 15.92 20.38
C ALA A 2 23.04 15.63 19.71
N ALA A 3 22.87 14.45 19.12
CA ALA A 3 21.57 14.03 18.62
C ALA A 3 20.59 14.00 19.80
N ALA A 4 19.44 14.67 19.67
CA ALA A 4 18.40 14.62 20.70
C ALA A 4 17.96 13.15 20.87
N SER A 5 17.98 12.67 22.11
CA SER A 5 17.51 11.33 22.47
C SER A 5 16.04 11.17 22.05
N THR A 6 15.67 10.02 21.50
CA THR A 6 14.25 9.72 21.22
C THR A 6 13.48 9.69 22.55
N PRO A 7 12.41 10.49 22.71
CA PRO A 7 11.64 10.53 23.95
C PRO A 7 10.96 9.17 24.21
N SER A 8 10.94 8.75 25.47
CA SER A 8 10.22 7.55 25.90
C SER A 8 8.71 7.81 25.95
N LEU A 9 7.91 6.74 26.05
CA LEU A 9 6.46 6.89 26.24
C LEU A 9 6.13 7.60 27.57
N ALA A 10 6.95 7.41 28.60
CA ALA A 10 6.79 8.11 29.88
C ALA A 10 7.04 9.61 29.75
N ASP A 11 8.08 10.00 29.00
CA ASP A 11 8.35 11.42 28.70
C ASP A 11 7.17 12.03 27.94
N LEU A 12 6.66 11.32 26.92
CA LEU A 12 5.48 11.75 26.16
C LEU A 12 4.21 11.81 27.01
N GLN A 13 4.02 10.90 27.98
CA GLN A 13 2.87 10.93 28.87
C GLN A 13 2.92 12.16 29.79
N GLN A 14 4.11 12.53 30.26
CA GLN A 14 4.29 13.69 31.11
C GLN A 14 4.04 14.99 30.34
N GLU A 15 4.55 15.11 29.11
CA GLU A 15 4.49 16.34 28.32
C GLU A 15 3.20 16.46 27.48
N PHE A 16 2.67 15.33 26.99
CA PHE A 16 1.51 15.25 26.11
C PHE A 16 0.49 14.19 26.58
N PRO A 17 -0.01 14.28 27.83
CA PRO A 17 -0.86 13.23 28.42
C PRO A 17 -2.11 12.94 27.58
N PHE A 18 -2.79 13.97 27.06
CA PHE A 18 -3.96 13.76 26.19
C PHE A 18 -3.62 12.95 24.93
N LEU A 19 -2.46 13.19 24.32
CA LEU A 19 -2.03 12.46 23.13
C LEU A 19 -1.80 10.99 23.46
N VAL A 20 -1.07 10.71 24.54
CA VAL A 20 -0.76 9.33 24.93
C VAL A 20 -2.01 8.59 25.37
N ASP A 21 -2.89 9.22 26.14
CA ASP A 21 -4.16 8.63 26.57
C ASP A 21 -5.06 8.32 25.37
N ALA A 22 -5.18 9.24 24.41
CA ALA A 22 -5.94 9.03 23.18
C ALA A 22 -5.32 7.94 22.29
N ALA A 23 -3.99 7.88 22.20
CA ALA A 23 -3.30 6.86 21.42
C ALA A 23 -3.47 5.46 22.05
N MET A 24 -3.28 5.33 23.36
CA MET A 24 -3.31 4.04 24.05
C MET A 24 -4.73 3.54 24.29
N SER A 25 -5.62 4.40 24.75
CA SER A 25 -6.98 3.99 25.12
C SER A 25 -7.90 3.93 23.90
N PHE A 26 -8.00 5.02 23.15
CA PHE A 26 -8.96 5.11 22.04
C PHE A 26 -8.41 4.45 20.77
N ALA A 27 -7.25 4.89 20.27
CA ALA A 27 -6.73 4.32 19.03
C ALA A 27 -6.39 2.83 19.23
N ILE A 28 -5.47 2.50 20.14
CA ILE A 28 -5.01 1.12 20.31
C ILE A 28 -6.08 0.25 21.01
N GLY A 29 -6.59 0.69 22.17
CA GLY A 29 -7.50 -0.11 22.99
C GLY A 29 -8.90 -0.31 22.43
N GLU A 30 -9.41 0.61 21.61
CA GLU A 30 -10.75 0.49 21.03
C GLU A 30 -10.73 0.26 19.52
N VAL A 31 -10.11 1.16 18.74
CA VAL A 31 -10.19 1.12 17.27
C VAL A 31 -9.40 -0.06 16.72
N TRP A 32 -8.17 -0.27 17.20
CA TRP A 32 -7.29 -1.34 16.75
C TRP A 32 -7.68 -2.71 17.33
N ASP A 33 -8.55 -2.81 18.33
CA ASP A 33 -8.99 -4.11 18.87
C ASP A 33 -10.25 -4.67 18.16
N ARG A 34 -10.91 -3.88 17.30
CA ARG A 34 -12.16 -4.31 16.64
C ARG A 34 -11.99 -5.62 15.85
N PRO A 35 -12.90 -6.61 15.93
CA PRO A 35 -12.65 -7.95 15.39
C PRO A 35 -12.88 -8.11 13.87
N HIS A 36 -13.11 -7.03 13.13
CA HIS A 36 -13.58 -7.11 11.74
C HIS A 36 -12.45 -7.24 10.70
N LEU A 37 -11.20 -6.98 11.08
CA LEU A 37 -10.04 -7.13 10.21
C LEU A 37 -8.98 -7.97 10.94
N ALA A 38 -8.42 -8.95 10.24
CA ALA A 38 -7.28 -9.70 10.75
C ALA A 38 -6.10 -8.74 11.02
N PRO A 39 -5.27 -8.99 12.05
CA PRO A 39 -4.16 -8.10 12.41
C PRO A 39 -3.21 -7.79 11.24
N LYS A 40 -2.85 -8.80 10.44
CA LYS A 40 -2.05 -8.63 9.23
C LYS A 40 -2.67 -7.65 8.24
N SER A 41 -3.96 -7.83 7.91
CA SER A 41 -4.68 -6.96 6.97
C SER A 41 -4.76 -5.53 7.49
N ARG A 42 -4.94 -5.35 8.80
CA ARG A 42 -4.94 -4.03 9.44
C ARG A 42 -3.58 -3.33 9.32
N GLU A 43 -2.48 -4.04 9.59
CA GLU A 43 -1.14 -3.46 9.45
C GLU A 43 -0.79 -3.16 8.00
N LEU A 44 -1.18 -4.01 7.04
CA LEU A 44 -0.99 -3.72 5.61
C LEU A 44 -1.78 -2.48 5.19
N ALA A 45 -3.01 -2.31 5.69
CA ALA A 45 -3.80 -1.10 5.43
C ALA A 45 -3.15 0.15 6.04
N MET A 46 -2.66 0.07 7.28
CA MET A 46 -1.97 1.18 7.94
C MET A 46 -0.66 1.55 7.23
N PHE A 47 0.13 0.55 6.85
CA PHE A 47 1.34 0.75 6.07
C PHE A 47 1.02 1.41 4.71
N SER A 48 -0.01 0.95 4.00
CA SER A 48 -0.45 1.57 2.75
C SER A 48 -0.86 3.03 2.94
N ALA A 49 -1.56 3.37 4.03
CA ALA A 49 -1.95 4.74 4.33
C ALA A 49 -0.72 5.64 4.59
N LEU A 50 0.23 5.16 5.40
CA LEU A 50 1.47 5.89 5.69
C LEU A 50 2.33 6.06 4.42
N ALA A 51 2.41 5.04 3.57
CA ALA A 51 3.12 5.09 2.31
C ALA A 51 2.52 6.14 1.36
N ALA A 52 1.19 6.22 1.26
CA ALA A 52 0.49 7.22 0.45
C ALA A 52 0.61 8.65 1.01
N LEU A 53 0.68 8.82 2.33
CA LEU A 53 0.98 10.11 2.95
C LEU A 53 2.42 10.56 2.66
N GLY A 54 3.33 9.61 2.40
CA GLY A 54 4.62 9.83 1.74
C GLY A 54 5.55 10.75 2.53
N ARG A 55 5.85 10.39 3.79
CA ARG A 55 6.77 11.15 4.62
C ARG A 55 8.02 10.34 4.93
N ASP A 56 9.15 10.78 4.38
CA ASP A 56 10.45 10.13 4.57
C ASP A 56 10.96 10.30 6.00
N GLY A 57 11.65 9.28 6.52
CA GLY A 57 12.27 9.34 7.83
C GLY A 57 11.30 9.35 9.01
N TYR A 58 10.02 9.01 8.80
CA TYR A 58 9.05 8.91 9.89
C TYR A 58 9.22 7.57 10.62
N PRO A 59 9.52 7.57 11.93
CA PRO A 59 9.66 6.34 12.71
C PRO A 59 8.46 5.40 12.58
N GLN A 60 7.26 5.98 12.45
CA GLN A 60 6.00 5.24 12.31
C GLN A 60 5.94 4.37 11.05
N LEU A 61 6.53 4.81 9.93
CA LEU A 61 6.51 4.00 8.69
C LEU A 61 7.29 2.70 8.89
N ARG A 62 8.52 2.79 9.39
CA ARG A 62 9.34 1.61 9.71
C ARG A 62 8.71 0.73 10.80
N LEU A 63 8.08 1.37 11.79
CA LEU A 63 7.40 0.67 12.86
C LEU A 63 6.26 -0.21 12.34
N HIS A 64 5.40 0.33 11.48
CA HIS A 64 4.29 -0.42 10.89
C HIS A 64 4.75 -1.47 9.86
N VAL A 65 5.89 -1.27 9.20
CA VAL A 65 6.55 -2.34 8.43
C VAL A 65 6.95 -3.50 9.36
N GLN A 66 7.57 -3.21 10.50
CA GLN A 66 7.94 -4.24 11.48
C GLN A 66 6.72 -4.94 12.08
N TYR A 67 5.66 -4.20 12.40
CA TYR A 67 4.43 -4.77 12.94
C TYR A 67 3.72 -5.68 11.92
N ALA A 68 3.67 -5.28 10.65
CA ALA A 68 3.14 -6.12 9.59
C ALA A 68 3.90 -7.47 9.52
N LEU A 69 5.23 -7.45 9.60
CA LEU A 69 6.06 -8.66 9.63
C LEU A 69 5.73 -9.53 10.86
N ASN A 70 5.56 -8.93 12.03
CA ASN A 70 5.20 -9.64 13.26
C ASN A 70 3.85 -10.37 13.15
N PHE A 71 2.91 -9.82 12.38
CA PHE A 71 1.62 -10.46 12.09
C PHE A 71 1.63 -11.36 10.84
N GLY A 72 2.80 -11.67 10.28
CA GLY A 72 2.94 -12.63 9.20
C GLY A 72 2.78 -12.06 7.79
N ALA A 73 2.93 -10.74 7.62
CA ALA A 73 3.19 -10.19 6.29
C ALA A 73 4.58 -10.62 5.82
N THR A 74 4.72 -10.81 4.52
CA THR A 74 5.98 -11.18 3.87
C THR A 74 6.67 -9.93 3.30
N PRO A 75 8.01 -9.96 3.13
CA PRO A 75 8.71 -8.88 2.42
C PRO A 75 8.17 -8.65 0.99
N VAL A 76 7.64 -9.69 0.35
CA VAL A 76 7.04 -9.61 -0.99
C VAL A 76 5.71 -8.86 -0.97
N GLU A 77 4.87 -9.07 0.04
CA GLU A 77 3.63 -8.28 0.23
C GLU A 77 3.94 -6.81 0.52
N LEU A 78 4.97 -6.52 1.32
CA LEU A 78 5.40 -5.14 1.59
C LEU A 78 5.90 -4.45 0.32
N ARG A 79 6.67 -5.14 -0.52
CA ARG A 79 7.04 -4.64 -1.85
C ARG A 79 5.80 -4.35 -2.71
N GLU A 80 4.77 -5.18 -2.62
CA GLU A 80 3.56 -4.97 -3.41
C GLU A 80 2.79 -3.73 -2.98
N ILE A 81 2.74 -3.41 -1.69
CA ILE A 81 2.20 -2.12 -1.22
C ILE A 81 3.01 -0.92 -1.77
N VAL A 82 4.34 -1.04 -1.91
CA VAL A 82 5.17 0.00 -2.57
C VAL A 82 4.78 0.15 -4.04
N ASN A 83 4.54 -0.95 -4.76
CA ASN A 83 4.06 -0.92 -6.15
C ASN A 83 2.66 -0.29 -6.25
N LEU A 84 1.74 -0.61 -5.33
CA LEU A 84 0.43 0.04 -5.25
C LEU A 84 0.57 1.54 -4.98
N THR A 85 1.47 1.94 -4.09
CA THR A 85 1.74 3.35 -3.77
C THR A 85 2.22 4.12 -4.99
N LEU A 86 3.01 3.49 -5.87
CA LEU A 86 3.43 4.10 -7.14
C LEU A 86 2.22 4.48 -8.00
N VAL A 87 1.20 3.63 -8.03
CA VAL A 87 -0.02 3.85 -8.81
C VAL A 87 -0.96 4.85 -8.13
N THR A 88 -1.21 4.71 -6.83
CA THR A 88 -2.24 5.49 -6.11
C THR A 88 -1.76 6.83 -5.59
N ALA A 89 -0.46 6.96 -5.31
CA ALA A 89 0.13 8.13 -4.70
C ALA A 89 1.29 8.72 -5.55
N GLY A 90 1.72 8.02 -6.60
CA GLY A 90 2.70 8.49 -7.57
C GLY A 90 4.14 8.05 -7.27
N VAL A 91 4.96 8.12 -8.33
CA VAL A 91 6.37 7.69 -8.33
C VAL A 91 7.20 8.31 -7.19
N PRO A 92 7.13 9.63 -6.90
CA PRO A 92 7.96 10.23 -5.86
C PRO A 92 7.77 9.57 -4.49
N LYS A 93 6.52 9.31 -4.08
CA LYS A 93 6.22 8.71 -2.79
C LYS A 93 6.64 7.24 -2.72
N ALA A 94 6.50 6.49 -3.80
CA ALA A 94 6.97 5.10 -3.84
C ALA A 94 8.50 5.00 -3.72
N LEU A 95 9.25 5.88 -4.41
CA LEU A 95 10.72 5.93 -4.33
C LEU A 95 11.23 6.28 -2.93
N ASN A 96 10.44 7.08 -2.23
CA ASN A 96 10.65 7.52 -0.86
C ASN A 96 10.39 6.41 0.19
N VAL A 97 9.33 5.62 -0.02
CA VAL A 97 8.95 4.51 0.89
C VAL A 97 9.83 3.27 0.68
N ALA A 98 10.24 2.96 -0.54
CA ALA A 98 11.04 1.77 -0.86
C ALA A 98 12.31 1.57 0.01
N PRO A 99 13.17 2.59 0.24
CA PRO A 99 14.35 2.43 1.09
C PRO A 99 13.99 2.19 2.57
N GLU A 100 12.87 2.74 3.04
CA GLU A 100 12.39 2.56 4.42
C GLU A 100 11.96 1.11 4.67
N VAL A 101 11.25 0.50 3.72
CA VAL A 101 10.94 -0.93 3.74
C VAL A 101 12.24 -1.75 3.72
N ARG A 102 13.15 -1.44 2.77
CA ARG A 102 14.43 -2.14 2.63
C ARG A 102 15.25 -2.11 3.91
N ALA A 103 15.24 -0.99 4.65
CA ALA A 103 15.97 -0.84 5.90
C ALA A 103 15.48 -1.82 6.98
N VAL A 104 14.18 -2.15 7.00
CA VAL A 104 13.60 -3.09 7.98
C VAL A 104 13.76 -4.54 7.51
N VAL A 105 13.50 -4.82 6.23
CA VAL A 105 13.51 -6.21 5.71
C VAL A 105 14.91 -6.75 5.40
N GLY A 106 15.94 -5.89 5.32
CA GLY A 106 17.33 -6.28 5.05
C GLY A 106 17.63 -6.71 3.60
N GLY A 107 16.59 -6.90 2.77
CA GLY A 107 16.70 -7.24 1.36
C GLY A 107 15.39 -7.84 0.83
N LEU A 108 15.20 -7.81 -0.49
CA LEU A 108 14.03 -8.39 -1.15
C LEU A 108 14.47 -9.45 -2.17
N PRO A 109 13.75 -10.58 -2.28
CA PRO A 109 14.00 -11.54 -3.34
C PRO A 109 13.74 -10.91 -4.72
N ARG A 110 14.34 -11.44 -5.79
CA ARG A 110 14.07 -10.96 -7.16
C ARG A 110 12.56 -11.02 -7.46
N ASP A 111 12.05 -9.98 -8.10
CA ASP A 111 10.65 -9.95 -8.55
C ASP A 111 10.49 -10.82 -9.79
N GLN A 112 10.03 -12.06 -9.59
CA GLN A 112 9.76 -12.99 -10.68
C GLN A 112 8.44 -12.66 -11.42
N ALA A 113 7.51 -11.93 -10.78
CA ALA A 113 6.26 -11.50 -11.42
C ALA A 113 6.52 -10.44 -12.50
N ALA A 114 7.50 -9.54 -12.27
CA ALA A 114 7.98 -8.61 -13.30
C ALA A 114 8.58 -9.32 -14.53
N ALA A 115 9.18 -10.50 -14.34
CA ALA A 115 9.80 -11.27 -15.42
C ALA A 115 8.78 -12.05 -16.29
N ALA A 116 7.61 -12.38 -15.73
CA ALA A 116 6.56 -13.14 -16.42
C ALA A 116 5.58 -12.27 -17.24
N ALA A 117 5.62 -10.94 -17.10
CA ALA A 117 4.72 -10.02 -17.80
C ALA A 117 5.14 -9.80 -19.27
N GLU A 118 4.98 -10.86 -20.09
CA GLU A 118 5.35 -10.96 -21.50
C GLU A 118 4.49 -10.05 -22.41
N THR A 119 5.08 -8.97 -22.94
CA THR A 119 4.55 -7.98 -23.91
C THR A 119 3.43 -7.03 -23.46
N ALA A 120 3.42 -5.82 -24.05
CA ALA A 120 2.43 -4.77 -23.76
C ALA A 120 0.98 -5.18 -24.11
N GLY A 121 0.79 -6.01 -25.14
CA GLY A 121 -0.53 -6.51 -25.54
C GLY A 121 -1.17 -7.44 -24.49
N SER A 122 -0.38 -8.31 -23.85
CA SER A 122 -0.89 -9.20 -22.80
C SER A 122 -1.28 -8.44 -21.53
N ARG A 123 -0.53 -7.37 -21.21
CA ARG A 123 -0.80 -6.50 -20.06
C ARG A 123 -2.15 -5.80 -20.19
N ARG A 124 -2.40 -5.19 -21.35
CA ARG A 124 -3.66 -4.49 -21.58
C ARG A 124 -4.87 -5.41 -21.41
N ALA A 125 -4.84 -6.59 -22.03
CA ALA A 125 -5.93 -7.56 -21.94
C ALA A 125 -6.18 -8.00 -20.48
N ARG A 126 -5.12 -8.23 -19.69
CA ARG A 126 -5.26 -8.48 -18.25
C ARG A 126 -5.87 -7.29 -17.52
N GLY A 127 -5.48 -6.07 -17.88
CA GLY A 127 -6.04 -4.85 -17.30
C GLY A 127 -7.54 -4.72 -17.51
N GLU A 128 -8.01 -4.99 -18.72
CA GLU A 128 -9.43 -5.00 -19.07
C GLU A 128 -10.19 -6.12 -18.31
N ALA A 129 -9.59 -7.31 -18.16
CA ALA A 129 -10.15 -8.38 -17.35
C ALA A 129 -10.21 -8.02 -15.86
N THR A 130 -9.14 -7.44 -15.31
CA THR A 130 -9.10 -6.93 -13.93
C THR A 130 -10.18 -5.87 -13.73
N LEU A 131 -10.30 -4.91 -14.65
CA LEU A 131 -11.32 -3.86 -14.62
C LEU A 131 -12.73 -4.45 -14.61
N SER A 132 -13.00 -5.39 -15.51
CA SER A 132 -14.27 -6.09 -15.58
C SER A 132 -14.59 -6.83 -14.27
N SER A 133 -13.59 -7.42 -13.61
CA SER A 133 -13.78 -8.10 -12.31
C SER A 133 -14.02 -7.14 -11.13
N LEU A 134 -13.66 -5.86 -11.28
CA LEU A 134 -13.91 -4.82 -10.29
C LEU A 134 -15.26 -4.13 -10.54
N ASN A 135 -15.68 -4.06 -11.81
CA ASN A 135 -16.99 -3.58 -12.22
C ASN A 135 -18.08 -4.65 -11.94
N GLY A 136 -19.35 -4.24 -11.84
CA GLY A 136 -20.48 -5.19 -11.75
C GLY A 136 -21.08 -5.42 -10.35
N GLY A 137 -20.90 -4.48 -9.42
CA GLY A 137 -21.65 -4.44 -8.16
C GLY A 137 -23.04 -3.78 -8.28
N PRO A 138 -23.85 -3.76 -7.20
CA PRO A 138 -25.23 -3.25 -7.20
C PRO A 138 -25.37 -1.74 -7.40
N THR A 139 -24.28 -1.01 -7.65
CA THR A 139 -24.22 0.46 -7.60
C THR A 139 -24.08 1.15 -8.96
N ASP A 140 -24.11 0.44 -10.09
CA ASP A 140 -23.99 0.99 -11.46
C ASP A 140 -22.74 1.86 -11.73
N ILE A 141 -21.74 1.83 -10.85
CA ILE A 141 -20.46 2.53 -11.05
C ILE A 141 -19.58 1.67 -11.96
N SER A 142 -19.30 2.16 -13.18
CA SER A 142 -18.36 1.53 -14.11
C SER A 142 -17.22 2.49 -14.46
N ALA A 143 -15.99 2.06 -14.19
CA ALA A 143 -14.80 2.79 -14.61
C ALA A 143 -14.58 2.73 -16.15
N ASP A 144 -15.25 1.82 -16.87
CA ASP A 144 -15.18 1.75 -18.33
C ASP A 144 -15.72 3.02 -18.98
N ALA A 145 -16.83 3.55 -18.45
CA ALA A 145 -17.44 4.79 -18.96
C ALA A 145 -16.50 5.98 -18.80
N VAL A 146 -15.87 6.12 -17.63
CA VAL A 146 -14.92 7.20 -17.34
C VAL A 146 -13.70 7.10 -18.26
N LEU A 147 -13.09 5.92 -18.36
CA LEU A 147 -11.92 5.72 -19.22
C LEU A 147 -12.25 5.96 -20.71
N GLY A 148 -13.44 5.56 -21.16
CA GLY A 148 -13.92 5.83 -22.51
C GLY A 148 -13.99 7.32 -22.82
N THR A 149 -14.49 8.14 -21.90
CA THR A 149 -14.56 9.60 -22.08
C THR A 149 -13.19 10.30 -22.12
N LEU A 150 -12.15 9.68 -21.55
CA LEU A 150 -10.80 10.25 -21.47
C LEU A 150 -9.86 9.75 -22.58
N ALA A 151 -10.28 8.76 -23.37
CA ALA A 151 -9.38 8.04 -24.27
C ALA A 151 -8.85 8.90 -25.43
N GLU A 152 -9.66 9.83 -25.94
CA GLU A 152 -9.26 10.75 -27.02
C GLU A 152 -8.27 11.81 -26.53
N ASP A 153 -8.59 12.47 -25.40
CA ASP A 153 -7.79 13.57 -24.86
C ASP A 153 -6.55 13.11 -24.08
N PHE A 154 -6.64 11.95 -23.41
CA PHE A 154 -5.61 11.42 -22.52
C PHE A 154 -5.23 9.96 -22.81
N PRO A 155 -4.83 9.62 -24.05
CA PRO A 155 -4.55 8.24 -24.44
C PRO A 155 -3.41 7.61 -23.64
N LEU A 156 -2.41 8.40 -23.23
CA LEU A 156 -1.33 7.93 -22.36
C LEU A 156 -1.86 7.51 -20.98
N LEU A 157 -2.74 8.31 -20.39
CA LEU A 157 -3.32 8.04 -19.08
C LEU A 157 -4.17 6.76 -19.12
N VAL A 158 -5.05 6.65 -20.11
CA VAL A 158 -5.91 5.46 -20.27
C VAL A 158 -5.08 4.21 -20.52
N ASN A 159 -4.02 4.29 -21.33
CA ASN A 159 -3.12 3.16 -21.53
C ASN A 159 -2.33 2.81 -20.27
N ALA A 160 -1.86 3.78 -19.50
CA ALA A 160 -1.18 3.54 -18.23
C ALA A 160 -2.12 2.89 -17.20
N ALA A 161 -3.37 3.33 -17.12
CA ALA A 161 -4.39 2.75 -16.25
C ALA A 161 -4.65 1.28 -16.59
N LEU A 162 -4.92 0.97 -17.86
CA LEU A 162 -5.25 -0.39 -18.27
C LEU A 162 -4.02 -1.30 -18.27
N SER A 163 -2.94 -0.90 -18.93
CA SER A 163 -1.79 -1.78 -19.13
C SER A 163 -0.88 -1.88 -17.90
N PHE A 164 -0.64 -0.79 -17.19
CA PHE A 164 0.31 -0.78 -16.07
C PHE A 164 -0.39 -0.92 -14.71
N ALA A 165 -1.33 -0.04 -14.37
CA ALA A 165 -1.99 -0.10 -13.08
C ALA A 165 -2.81 -1.39 -12.93
N LEU A 166 -3.75 -1.64 -13.84
CA LEU A 166 -4.66 -2.79 -13.76
C LEU A 166 -4.04 -4.09 -14.27
N GLY A 167 -3.29 -4.02 -15.39
CA GLY A 167 -2.75 -5.19 -16.10
C GLY A 167 -1.38 -5.70 -15.63
N ASP A 168 -0.71 -4.95 -14.75
CA ASP A 168 0.51 -5.39 -14.06
C ASP A 168 0.26 -5.39 -12.56
N VAL A 169 0.10 -4.22 -11.93
CA VAL A 169 0.09 -4.09 -10.47
C VAL A 169 -1.15 -4.78 -9.83
N TRP A 170 -2.38 -4.40 -10.17
CA TRP A 170 -3.59 -4.97 -9.53
C TRP A 170 -3.83 -6.44 -9.92
N SER A 171 -3.31 -6.89 -11.06
CA SER A 171 -3.46 -8.27 -11.50
C SER A 171 -2.57 -9.28 -10.76
N ARG A 172 -1.63 -8.81 -9.92
CA ARG A 172 -0.72 -9.67 -9.15
C ARG A 172 -1.45 -10.29 -7.95
N ALA A 173 -1.39 -11.61 -7.83
CA ALA A 173 -2.00 -12.37 -6.73
C ALA A 173 -1.14 -12.43 -5.44
N ILE A 174 -0.42 -11.34 -5.11
CA ILE A 174 0.53 -11.34 -3.98
C ILE A 174 -0.16 -11.02 -2.66
N LEU A 175 -0.97 -9.96 -2.60
CA LEU A 175 -1.61 -9.49 -1.37
C LEU A 175 -2.85 -10.30 -0.97
N ASP A 176 -3.35 -11.11 -1.91
CA ASP A 176 -4.47 -12.02 -1.71
C ASP A 176 -4.26 -13.29 -2.54
N PRO A 177 -3.46 -14.27 -2.05
CA PRO A 177 -3.10 -15.46 -2.81
C PRO A 177 -4.23 -16.49 -2.89
N VAL A 178 -5.30 -16.32 -2.10
CA VAL A 178 -6.48 -17.19 -2.14
C VAL A 178 -7.54 -16.42 -2.93
N GLY A 179 -7.74 -16.83 -4.19
CA GLY A 179 -8.66 -16.16 -5.11
C GLY A 179 -10.05 -15.91 -4.49
N ARG A 180 -10.59 -14.74 -4.83
CA ARG A 180 -11.96 -14.30 -4.52
C ARG A 180 -13.01 -15.38 -4.78
#